data_AF-A0AAN5CB80-F1
#
_entry.id   AF-A0AAN5CB80-F1
#
_cell.length_a   1.000
_cell.length_b   1.000
_cell.length_c   1.000
_cell.angle_alpha   90.00
_cell.angle_beta   90.00
_cell.angle_gamma   90.00
#
_symmetry.space_group_name_H-M   'P 1'
#
loop_
_entity.id
_entity.type
_entity.pdbx_description
1 polymer ?
#
loop_
_entity_poly.entity_id
_entity_poly.type
_entity_poly.pdbx_seq_one_letter_code
_entity_poly.pdbx_strand_id
1 'polypeptide(L)'
;EHLRPLNVETFSGPCRPDLICVVENTRDLMLFRRLTAKSDKTLIVRYVLSVDYVLSGAFLTEKLGLEEEMLVLNDATFLKMKPLPMTGYEENARSHFKTKKEWETYKAFMPLFIRKWSEVIVPYCEMRLSFTEYALLKALTVYQMVHYRLSEDGKTLCSQHRNM
;
A
#
# COMPACT_ATOMS: atom_id res chain seq x y z
N GLU A 1 -5.00 22.62 4.29
CA GLU A 1 -3.60 22.58 3.81
C GLU A 1 -2.80 21.52 4.58
N HIS A 2 -2.93 20.23 4.22
CA HIS A 2 -2.25 19.14 4.97
C HIS A 2 -1.51 18.11 4.10
N LEU A 3 -1.62 18.19 2.76
CA LEU A 3 -0.93 17.27 1.84
C LEU A 3 0.28 17.96 1.21
N ARG A 4 1.38 17.22 1.07
CA ARG A 4 2.64 17.72 0.48
C ARG A 4 2.96 16.99 -0.84
N PRO A 5 3.45 17.66 -1.90
CA PRO A 5 3.81 16.96 -3.12
C PRO A 5 4.91 15.93 -2.87
N LEU A 6 4.76 14.72 -3.40
CA LEU A 6 5.78 13.69 -3.34
C LEU A 6 6.91 14.02 -4.32
N ASN A 7 8.15 14.05 -3.84
CA ASN A 7 9.31 14.02 -4.70
C ASN A 7 9.73 12.56 -4.97
N VAL A 8 9.40 12.05 -6.15
CA VAL A 8 9.72 10.66 -6.53
C VAL A 8 11.22 10.46 -6.75
N GLU A 9 11.94 11.50 -7.18
CA GLU A 9 13.37 11.44 -7.48
C GLU A 9 14.23 11.12 -6.25
N THR A 10 13.71 11.44 -5.06
CA THR A 10 14.37 11.20 -3.76
C THR A 10 13.62 10.17 -2.91
N PHE A 11 12.57 9.55 -3.44
CA PHE A 11 11.76 8.59 -2.72
C PHE A 11 12.54 7.31 -2.41
N SER A 12 12.50 6.90 -1.14
CA SER A 12 13.21 5.72 -0.63
C SER A 12 12.26 4.68 0.00
N GLY A 13 10.96 4.84 -0.20
CA GLY A 13 9.93 4.00 0.41
C GLY A 13 9.33 4.63 1.67
N PRO A 14 8.44 3.88 2.36
CA PRO A 14 7.81 4.32 3.59
C PRO A 14 8.82 4.56 4.70
N CYS A 15 8.58 5.56 5.55
CA CYS A 15 9.47 5.84 6.66
C CYS A 15 9.35 4.77 7.76
N ARG A 16 10.45 4.52 8.47
CA ARG A 16 10.52 3.47 9.51
C ARG A 16 9.49 3.67 10.65
N PRO A 17 9.25 4.89 11.16
CA PRO A 17 8.20 5.12 12.15
C PRO A 17 6.80 4.66 11.71
N ASP A 18 6.39 4.96 10.47
CA ASP A 18 5.07 4.54 9.95
C ASP A 18 4.95 3.02 9.91
N LEU A 19 6.01 2.34 9.46
CA LEU A 19 6.07 0.89 9.45
C LEU A 19 5.96 0.30 10.86
N ILE A 20 6.57 0.93 11.87
CA ILE A 20 6.45 0.51 13.27
C ILE A 20 5.00 0.63 13.75
N CYS A 21 4.31 1.73 13.44
CA CYS A 21 2.91 1.90 13.81
C CYS A 21 2.02 0.77 13.26
N VAL A 22 2.21 0.42 11.99
CA VAL A 22 1.47 -0.69 11.36
C VAL A 22 1.83 -2.04 11.99
N VAL A 23 3.10 -2.26 12.36
CA VAL A 23 3.54 -3.47 13.07
C VAL A 23 2.90 -3.58 14.45
N GLU A 24 2.81 -2.48 15.20
CA GLU A 24 2.15 -2.48 16.51
C GLU A 24 0.66 -2.82 16.36
N ASN A 25 -0.04 -2.20 15.41
CA ASN A 25 -1.44 -2.52 15.11
C ASN A 25 -1.64 -4.00 14.68
N THR A 26 -0.64 -4.58 14.00
CA THR A 26 -0.68 -6.01 13.62
C THR A 26 -0.73 -6.93 14.85
N ARG A 27 -0.12 -6.52 15.97
CA ARG A 27 -0.08 -7.33 17.20
C ARG A 27 -1.45 -7.50 17.84
N ASP A 28 -2.36 -6.58 17.57
CA ASP A 28 -3.73 -6.63 18.08
C ASP A 28 -4.64 -7.56 17.26
N LEU A 29 -4.20 -8.01 16.08
CA LEU A 29 -4.94 -8.99 15.29
C LEU A 29 -5.04 -10.32 16.04
N MET A 30 -6.27 -10.83 16.18
CA MET A 30 -6.54 -12.10 16.86
C MET A 30 -5.74 -13.27 16.25
N LEU A 31 -5.67 -13.34 14.92
CA LEU A 31 -4.84 -14.33 14.23
C LEU A 31 -3.36 -14.25 14.65
N PHE A 32 -2.79 -13.04 14.68
CA PHE A 32 -1.38 -12.84 15.03
C PHE A 32 -1.07 -13.28 16.46
N ARG A 33 -1.96 -13.00 17.41
CA ARG A 33 -1.81 -13.40 18.82
C ARG A 33 -1.83 -14.93 18.99
N ARG A 34 -2.62 -15.63 18.19
CA ARG A 34 -2.81 -17.08 18.26
C ARG A 34 -1.71 -17.88 17.55
N LEU A 35 -0.97 -17.28 16.63
CA LEU A 35 0.16 -17.94 16.00
C LEU A 35 1.25 -18.28 17.03
N THR A 36 1.77 -19.49 16.95
CA THR A 36 2.89 -19.97 17.77
C THR A 36 4.21 -19.89 17.01
N ALA A 37 4.19 -20.23 15.72
CA ALA A 37 5.37 -20.22 14.86
C ALA A 37 5.87 -18.79 14.57
N LYS A 38 7.16 -18.54 14.80
CA LYS A 38 7.81 -17.26 14.50
C LYS A 38 7.83 -16.93 13.00
N SER A 39 7.97 -17.94 12.15
CA SER A 39 7.91 -17.81 10.69
C SER A 39 6.57 -17.23 10.24
N ASP A 40 5.47 -17.75 10.79
CA ASP A 40 4.11 -17.33 10.47
C ASP A 40 3.86 -15.89 10.92
N LYS A 41 4.32 -15.51 12.12
CA LYS A 41 4.24 -14.12 12.60
C LYS A 41 5.00 -13.16 11.69
N THR A 42 6.20 -13.56 11.27
CA THR A 42 7.03 -12.76 10.35
C THR A 42 6.34 -12.60 9.00
N LEU A 43 5.69 -13.67 8.52
CA LEU A 43 4.95 -13.66 7.28
C LEU A 43 3.74 -12.72 7.35
N ILE A 44 2.91 -12.81 8.40
CA ILE A 44 1.76 -11.92 8.59
C ILE A 44 2.21 -10.46 8.59
N VAL A 45 3.25 -10.10 9.34
CA VAL A 45 3.76 -8.72 9.39
C VAL A 45 4.11 -8.20 7.99
N ARG A 46 4.81 -8.99 7.18
CA ARG A 46 5.17 -8.58 5.80
C ARG A 46 3.94 -8.31 4.93
N TYR A 47 2.92 -9.16 5.05
CA TYR A 47 1.68 -9.00 4.31
C TYR A 47 0.84 -7.83 4.79
N VAL A 48 0.74 -7.61 6.11
CA VAL A 48 0.03 -6.45 6.66
C VAL A 48 0.67 -5.16 6.18
N LEU A 49 1.99 -5.04 6.22
CA LEU A 49 2.70 -3.85 5.72
C LEU A 49 2.41 -3.59 4.23
N SER A 50 2.40 -4.65 3.42
CA SER A 50 2.14 -4.52 1.97
C SER A 50 0.69 -4.12 1.69
N VAL A 51 -0.27 -4.75 2.38
CA VAL A 51 -1.70 -4.46 2.24
C VAL A 51 -2.04 -3.08 2.76
N ASP A 52 -1.48 -2.69 3.91
CA ASP A 52 -1.67 -1.36 4.49
C ASP A 52 -1.15 -0.26 3.56
N TYR A 53 0.04 -0.44 2.99
CA TYR A 53 0.60 0.54 2.05
C TYR A 53 -0.30 0.78 0.83
N VAL A 54 -0.99 -0.26 0.36
CA VAL A 54 -1.89 -0.16 -0.79
C VAL A 54 -3.25 0.39 -0.40
N LEU A 55 -3.95 -0.29 0.51
CA LEU A 55 -5.35 0.01 0.83
C LEU A 55 -5.51 1.28 1.66
N SER A 56 -4.57 1.61 2.55
CA SER A 56 -4.62 2.89 3.28
C SER A 56 -4.46 4.06 2.32
N GLY A 57 -3.55 3.97 1.33
CA GLY A 57 -3.44 4.98 0.28
C GLY A 57 -4.70 5.08 -0.59
N ALA A 58 -5.37 3.95 -0.85
CA ALA A 58 -6.65 3.92 -1.57
C ALA A 58 -7.75 4.67 -0.82
N PHE A 59 -7.94 4.34 0.45
CA PHE A 59 -8.93 4.98 1.30
C PHE A 59 -8.64 6.48 1.50
N LEU A 60 -7.37 6.85 1.73
CA LEU A 60 -6.98 8.26 1.83
C LEU A 60 -7.23 9.02 0.53
N THR A 61 -6.93 8.40 -0.62
CA THR A 61 -7.20 8.99 -1.93
C THR A 61 -8.70 9.21 -2.16
N GLU A 62 -9.53 8.22 -1.85
CA GLU A 62 -10.99 8.35 -1.94
C GLU A 62 -11.50 9.55 -1.14
N LYS A 63 -10.99 9.75 0.08
CA LYS A 63 -11.47 10.81 0.98
C LYS A 63 -10.86 12.20 0.70
N LEU A 64 -9.65 12.27 0.17
CA LEU A 64 -8.86 13.51 0.13
C LEU A 64 -8.34 13.90 -1.25
N GLY A 65 -8.28 12.99 -2.21
CA GLY A 65 -7.53 13.19 -3.46
C GLY A 65 -8.28 12.88 -4.74
N LEU A 66 -9.42 12.16 -4.68
CA LEU A 66 -10.10 11.67 -5.87
C LEU A 66 -10.63 12.82 -6.75
N GLU A 67 -11.27 13.82 -6.16
CA GLU A 67 -11.82 14.98 -6.89
C GLU A 67 -10.73 15.81 -7.57
N GLU A 68 -9.56 15.89 -6.94
CA GLU A 68 -8.38 16.62 -7.44
C GLU A 68 -7.47 15.73 -8.32
N GLU A 69 -7.88 14.48 -8.57
CA GLU A 69 -7.15 13.49 -9.37
C GLU A 69 -5.71 13.25 -8.85
N MET A 70 -5.59 13.15 -7.53
CA MET A 70 -4.33 12.97 -6.81
C MET A 70 -4.29 11.61 -6.10
N LEU A 71 -3.22 10.86 -6.31
CA LEU A 71 -2.89 9.71 -5.48
C LEU A 71 -2.32 10.20 -4.15
N VAL A 72 -3.00 9.91 -3.05
CA VAL A 72 -2.56 10.22 -1.68
C VAL A 72 -1.87 9.00 -1.08
N LEU A 73 -0.70 9.20 -0.47
CA LEU A 73 0.07 8.17 0.22
C LEU A 73 -0.07 8.28 1.74
N ASN A 74 0.34 7.23 2.45
CA ASN A 74 0.17 7.09 3.90
C ASN A 74 0.91 8.16 4.71
N ASP A 75 1.95 8.78 4.15
CA ASP A 75 2.77 9.82 4.80
C ASP A 75 2.28 11.25 4.49
N ALA A 76 1.00 11.37 4.13
CA ALA A 76 0.35 12.62 3.69
C ALA A 76 1.04 13.29 2.49
N THR A 77 1.81 12.53 1.69
CA THR A 77 2.26 13.01 0.39
C THR A 77 1.23 12.73 -0.70
N PHE A 78 1.33 13.44 -1.82
CA PHE A 78 0.49 13.20 -2.98
C PHE A 78 1.23 13.27 -4.32
N LEU A 79 0.66 12.61 -5.33
CA LEU A 79 1.06 12.69 -6.74
C LEU A 79 -0.16 13.06 -7.59
N LYS A 80 -0.01 14.05 -8.48
CA LYS A 80 -1.04 14.32 -9.49
C LYS A 80 -1.04 13.21 -10.54
N MET A 81 -2.22 12.66 -10.81
CA MET A 81 -2.43 11.55 -11.75
C MET A 81 -3.15 11.99 -13.02
N LYS A 82 -3.56 13.25 -13.13
CA LYS A 82 -4.04 13.84 -14.38
C LYS A 82 -3.37 15.19 -14.69
N PRO A 83 -2.80 15.38 -15.90
CA PRO A 83 -2.51 14.31 -16.87
C PRO A 83 -1.62 13.24 -16.23
N LEU A 84 -1.69 12.00 -16.75
CA LEU A 84 -0.87 10.91 -16.22
C LEU A 84 0.62 11.29 -16.29
N PRO A 85 1.39 11.12 -15.21
CA PRO A 85 2.80 11.43 -15.22
C PRO A 85 3.56 10.49 -16.16
N MET A 86 4.69 10.96 -16.69
CA MET A 86 5.58 10.11 -17.49
C MET A 86 6.11 8.94 -16.64
N THR A 87 6.35 7.79 -17.25
CA THR A 87 6.82 6.58 -16.56
C THR A 87 8.33 6.56 -16.33
N GLY A 88 9.10 7.32 -17.12
CA GLY A 88 10.56 7.29 -17.13
C GLY A 88 11.15 6.37 -18.21
N TYR A 89 10.30 5.65 -18.96
CA TYR A 89 10.68 4.74 -20.05
C TYR A 89 10.54 5.38 -21.45
N GLU A 90 9.97 6.57 -21.55
CA GLU A 90 9.76 7.29 -22.80
C GLU A 90 11.11 7.70 -23.44
N GLU A 91 11.11 7.85 -24.77
CA GLU A 91 12.33 7.98 -25.61
C GLU A 91 13.22 9.18 -25.26
N ASN A 92 12.75 10.17 -24.49
CA ASN A 92 13.54 11.30 -24.01
C ASN A 92 13.47 11.53 -22.51
N ALA A 93 12.92 10.57 -21.75
CA ALA A 93 12.65 10.72 -20.32
C ALA A 93 13.90 11.10 -19.51
N ARG A 94 15.08 10.59 -19.89
CA ARG A 94 16.35 10.89 -19.19
C ARG A 94 16.66 12.39 -19.15
N SER A 95 16.27 13.16 -20.17
CA SER A 95 16.61 14.59 -20.27
C SER A 95 15.92 15.45 -19.20
N HIS A 96 14.86 14.95 -18.58
CA HIS A 96 14.08 15.64 -17.54
C HIS A 96 14.72 15.58 -16.15
N PHE A 97 15.81 14.82 -15.96
CA PHE A 97 16.43 14.59 -14.65
C PHE A 97 17.84 15.17 -14.59
N LYS A 98 18.23 15.72 -13.43
CA LYS A 98 19.58 16.30 -13.26
C LYS A 98 20.62 15.19 -13.20
N THR A 99 20.33 14.13 -12.44
CA THR A 99 21.26 13.02 -12.24
C THR A 99 20.73 11.70 -12.78
N LYS A 100 21.64 10.77 -13.09
CA LYS A 100 21.27 9.40 -13.45
C LYS A 100 20.51 8.72 -12.31
N LYS A 101 20.89 8.98 -11.06
CA LYS A 101 20.26 8.39 -9.88
C LYS A 101 18.79 8.79 -9.75
N GLU A 102 18.49 10.08 -9.89
CA GLU A 102 17.10 10.59 -9.86
C GLU A 102 16.25 9.93 -10.95
N TRP A 103 16.78 9.80 -12.17
CA TRP A 103 16.08 9.13 -13.27
C TRP A 103 15.82 7.65 -12.97
N GLU A 104 16.83 6.90 -12.50
CA GLU A 104 16.68 5.48 -12.16
C GLU A 104 15.67 5.28 -11.01
N THR A 105 15.71 6.13 -9.99
CA THR A 105 14.73 6.12 -8.89
C THR A 105 13.32 6.42 -9.41
N TYR A 106 13.17 7.48 -10.20
CA TYR A 106 11.88 7.83 -10.78
C TYR A 106 11.31 6.70 -11.64
N LYS A 107 12.13 6.15 -12.54
CA LYS A 107 11.80 5.05 -13.44
C LYS A 107 11.43 3.76 -12.70
N ALA A 108 12.01 3.53 -11.52
CA ALA A 108 11.67 2.38 -10.68
C ALA A 108 10.32 2.52 -9.98
N PHE A 109 9.94 3.73 -9.54
CA PHE A 109 8.75 3.95 -8.69
C PHE A 109 7.54 4.49 -9.43
N MET A 110 7.69 5.43 -10.36
CA MET A 110 6.55 6.06 -11.03
C MET A 110 5.62 5.07 -11.76
N PRO A 111 6.12 4.05 -12.50
CA PRO A 111 5.25 3.05 -13.10
C PRO A 111 4.42 2.28 -12.07
N LEU A 112 4.98 2.03 -10.87
CA LEU A 112 4.26 1.36 -9.80
C LEU A 112 3.13 2.24 -9.25
N PHE A 113 3.35 3.56 -9.13
CA PHE A 113 2.31 4.49 -8.70
C PHE A 113 1.21 4.66 -9.75
N ILE A 114 1.55 4.75 -11.03
CA ILE A 114 0.60 4.80 -12.14
C ILE A 114 -0.26 3.52 -12.15
N ARG A 115 0.40 2.36 -12.06
CA ARG A 115 -0.30 1.07 -12.01
C ARG A 115 -1.21 0.96 -10.78
N LYS A 116 -0.72 1.36 -9.61
CA LYS A 116 -1.52 1.42 -8.38
C LYS A 116 -2.75 2.31 -8.59
N TRP A 117 -2.58 3.49 -9.17
CA TRP A 117 -3.67 4.41 -9.48
C TRP A 117 -4.74 3.77 -10.36
N SER A 118 -4.36 3.24 -11.52
CA SER A 118 -5.33 2.74 -12.50
C SER A 118 -5.94 1.39 -12.15
N GLU A 119 -5.16 0.46 -11.60
CA GLU A 119 -5.60 -0.92 -11.36
C GLU A 119 -6.19 -1.14 -9.97
N VAL A 120 -5.91 -0.26 -9.00
CA VAL A 120 -6.33 -0.45 -7.61
C VAL A 120 -7.13 0.74 -7.09
N ILE A 121 -6.58 1.95 -7.18
CA ILE A 121 -7.15 3.11 -6.48
C ILE A 121 -8.46 3.57 -7.13
N VAL A 122 -8.48 3.72 -8.45
CA VAL A 122 -9.71 4.12 -9.16
C VAL A 122 -10.83 3.09 -8.92
N PRO A 123 -10.63 1.78 -9.16
CA PRO A 123 -11.66 0.78 -8.84
C PRO A 123 -12.07 0.75 -7.36
N TYR A 124 -11.12 0.91 -6.45
CA TYR A 124 -11.42 0.98 -5.01
C TYR A 124 -12.34 2.15 -4.68
N CYS A 125 -12.07 3.34 -5.24
CA CYS A 125 -12.85 4.53 -4.97
C CYS A 125 -14.30 4.40 -5.48
N GLU A 126 -14.52 3.64 -6.56
CA GLU A 126 -15.86 3.35 -7.08
C GLU A 126 -16.71 2.51 -6.11
N MET A 127 -16.08 1.70 -5.24
CA MET A 127 -16.77 0.90 -4.24
C MET A 127 -17.35 1.74 -3.09
N ARG A 128 -16.83 2.95 -2.87
CA ARG A 128 -17.29 3.90 -1.82
C ARG A 128 -17.42 3.26 -0.44
N LEU A 129 -16.36 2.58 -0.01
CA LEU A 129 -16.38 1.83 1.24
C LEU A 129 -16.57 2.77 2.44
N SER A 130 -17.38 2.33 3.38
CA SER A 130 -17.37 2.85 4.74
C SER A 130 -16.03 2.53 5.42
N PHE A 131 -15.73 3.24 6.51
CA PHE A 131 -14.53 2.96 7.31
C PHE A 131 -14.48 1.49 7.80
N THR A 132 -15.63 0.94 8.20
CA THR A 132 -15.74 -0.44 8.65
C THR A 132 -15.42 -1.43 7.54
N GLU A 133 -15.98 -1.23 6.34
CA GLU A 133 -15.72 -2.10 5.19
C GLU A 133 -14.26 -2.02 4.74
N TYR A 134 -13.66 -0.82 4.76
CA TYR A 134 -12.22 -0.64 4.53
C TYR A 134 -11.37 -1.46 5.51
N ALA A 135 -11.67 -1.37 6.80
CA ALA A 135 -10.92 -2.08 7.84
C ALA A 135 -11.06 -3.61 7.68
N LEU A 136 -12.26 -4.10 7.38
CA LEU A 136 -12.52 -5.50 7.10
C LEU A 136 -11.81 -5.98 5.83
N LEU A 137 -11.88 -5.22 4.74
CA LEU A 137 -11.20 -5.55 3.48
C LEU A 137 -9.69 -5.71 3.68
N LYS A 138 -9.06 -4.84 4.49
CA LYS A 138 -7.64 -4.99 4.85
C LYS A 138 -7.37 -6.32 5.55
N ALA A 139 -8.13 -6.65 6.58
CA ALA A 139 -7.95 -7.89 7.34
C ALA A 139 -8.16 -9.13 6.44
N LEU A 140 -9.26 -9.15 5.67
CA LEU A 140 -9.58 -10.25 4.76
C LEU A 140 -8.52 -10.42 3.66
N THR A 141 -7.99 -9.32 3.11
CA THR A 141 -6.91 -9.39 2.11
C THR A 141 -5.65 -10.01 2.70
N VAL A 142 -5.27 -9.62 3.92
CA VAL A 142 -4.13 -10.24 4.62
C VAL A 142 -4.38 -11.72 4.81
N TYR A 143 -5.54 -12.11 5.36
CA TYR A 143 -5.89 -13.51 5.63
C TYR A 143 -5.90 -14.36 4.35
N GLN A 144 -6.48 -13.83 3.27
CA GLN A 144 -6.47 -14.47 1.96
C GLN A 144 -5.05 -14.74 1.45
N MET A 145 -4.15 -13.76 1.55
CA MET A 145 -2.79 -13.87 1.02
C MET A 145 -1.87 -14.76 1.86
N VAL A 146 -2.01 -14.72 3.20
CA VAL A 146 -1.16 -15.52 4.09
C VAL A 146 -1.59 -16.98 4.15
N HIS A 147 -2.88 -17.29 3.97
CA HIS A 147 -3.44 -18.63 4.11
C HIS A 147 -2.59 -19.69 3.40
N TYR A 148 -2.25 -19.50 2.12
CA TYR A 148 -1.52 -20.50 1.34
C TYR A 148 -0.02 -20.63 1.69
N ARG A 149 0.49 -19.81 2.61
CA ARG A 149 1.91 -19.69 2.94
C ARG A 149 2.23 -19.88 4.42
N LEU A 150 1.21 -20.00 5.28
CA LEU A 150 1.36 -20.36 6.68
C LEU A 150 1.69 -21.84 6.84
N SER A 151 2.20 -22.21 8.02
CA SER A 151 2.23 -23.61 8.48
C SER A 151 0.82 -24.22 8.52
N GLU A 152 0.70 -25.55 8.63
CA GLU A 152 -0.61 -26.22 8.73
C GLU A 152 -1.44 -25.76 9.94
N ASP A 153 -0.78 -25.54 11.09
CA ASP A 153 -1.43 -24.95 12.27
C ASP A 153 -1.89 -23.51 11.98
N GLY A 154 -1.03 -22.71 11.35
CA GLY A 154 -1.37 -21.35 10.95
C GLY A 154 -2.51 -21.28 9.95
N LYS A 155 -2.56 -22.20 8.98
CA LYS A 155 -3.67 -22.34 8.01
C LYS A 155 -4.99 -22.62 8.70
N THR A 156 -5.00 -23.57 9.65
CA THR A 156 -6.19 -23.94 10.42
C THR A 156 -6.75 -22.73 11.16
N LEU A 157 -5.88 -21.96 11.83
CA LEU A 157 -6.26 -20.73 12.50
C LEU A 157 -6.76 -19.66 11.53
N CYS A 158 -6.06 -19.47 10.40
CA CYS A 158 -6.44 -18.48 9.39
C CYS A 158 -7.81 -18.76 8.76
N SER A 159 -8.15 -20.03 8.50
CA SER A 159 -9.44 -20.43 7.94
C SER A 159 -10.62 -20.05 8.84
N GLN A 160 -10.44 -20.07 10.16
CA GLN A 160 -11.47 -19.65 11.11
C GLN A 160 -11.79 -18.14 11.00
N HIS A 161 -10.82 -17.33 10.59
CA HIS A 161 -10.96 -15.87 10.45
C HIS A 161 -11.35 -15.43 9.04
N ARG A 162 -11.11 -16.27 8.03
CA ARG A 162 -11.47 -16.00 6.63
C ARG A 162 -12.97 -16.18 6.35
N ASN A 163 -13.62 -17.11 7.06
CA ASN A 163 -15.02 -17.48 6.85
C ASN A 163 -16.01 -16.71 7.77
N MET A 164 -15.59 -15.58 8.33
CA MET A 164 -16.47 -14.67 9.09
C MET A 164 -17.22 -13.75 8.13
#